data_AF-A0A2X4XK25-F1
#
_entry.id   AF-A0A2X4XK25-F1
#
_cell.length_a   1.000
_cell.length_b   1.000
_cell.length_c   1.000
_cell.angle_alpha   90.00
_cell.angle_beta   90.00
_cell.angle_gamma   90.00
#
_symmetry.space_group_name_H-M   'P 1'
#
loop_
_entity.id
_entity.type
_entity.pdbx_description
1 polymer ?
#
loop_
_entity_poly.entity_id
_entity_poly.type
_entity_poly.pdbx_seq_one_letter_code
_entity_poly.pdbx_strand_id
1 'polypeptide(L)'
;MNTNPFIARWSRSGNLLCHGEWQITYSGTPLTLPEPLRDKDMGTYGIYDIMDPDNELFADGLKEDDWILANLEWLADVFVDHEIPIEESLVRDFYQAVNRTDWRCTSCAGCM
;
A
#
# COMPACT_ATOMS: atom_id res chain seq x y z
N MET A 1 23.00 -1.14 -1.21
CA MET A 1 21.67 -1.75 -1.08
C MET A 1 20.87 -0.80 -0.20
N ASN A 2 19.99 0.03 -0.77
CA ASN A 2 19.08 0.85 0.03
C ASN A 2 18.04 -0.11 0.62
N THR A 3 18.18 -0.40 1.90
CA THR A 3 17.20 -1.17 2.63
C THR A 3 16.05 -0.22 2.95
N ASN A 4 14.91 -0.41 2.27
CA ASN A 4 13.70 0.35 2.55
C ASN A 4 13.34 0.19 4.05
N PRO A 5 13.24 1.30 4.82
CA PRO A 5 12.96 1.25 6.25
C PRO A 5 11.50 0.93 6.58
N PHE A 6 10.61 0.98 5.58
CA PHE A 6 9.21 0.62 5.70
C PHE A 6 8.99 -0.86 5.39
N ILE A 7 8.20 -1.50 6.24
CA ILE A 7 7.72 -2.86 6.04
C ILE A 7 6.20 -2.79 6.09
N ALA A 8 5.57 -2.93 4.94
CA ALA A 8 4.12 -3.04 4.82
C ALA A 8 3.72 -4.51 4.62
N ARG A 9 2.64 -4.92 5.29
CA ARG A 9 2.02 -6.23 5.16
C ARG A 9 0.52 -6.11 5.30
N TRP A 10 -0.21 -6.87 4.50
CA TRP A 10 -1.64 -7.06 4.68
C TRP A 10 -1.91 -8.22 5.65
N SER A 11 -2.77 -8.00 6.65
CA SER A 11 -2.99 -8.96 7.74
C SER A 11 -3.81 -10.21 7.36
N ARG A 12 -4.45 -10.21 6.19
CA ARG A 12 -5.34 -11.29 5.71
C ARG A 12 -4.95 -11.75 4.31
N SER A 13 -5.35 -12.95 3.95
CA SER A 13 -5.18 -13.50 2.60
C SER A 13 -6.32 -14.45 2.25
N GLY A 14 -6.50 -14.75 0.96
CA GLY A 14 -7.58 -15.61 0.48
C GLY A 14 -8.97 -14.98 0.57
N ASN A 15 -9.97 -15.74 0.99
CA ASN A 15 -11.40 -15.35 0.92
C ASN A 15 -11.82 -14.24 1.90
N LEU A 16 -10.91 -13.79 2.78
CA LEU A 16 -11.17 -12.73 3.77
C LEU A 16 -10.27 -11.51 3.52
N LEU A 17 -9.78 -11.35 2.30
CA LEU A 17 -8.88 -10.26 1.92
C LEU A 17 -9.50 -8.88 2.18
N CYS A 18 -10.81 -8.74 1.95
CA CYS A 18 -11.58 -7.52 2.18
C CYS A 18 -11.83 -7.15 3.65
N HIS A 19 -11.48 -8.03 4.60
CA HIS A 19 -11.58 -7.77 6.05
C HIS A 19 -10.20 -7.72 6.72
N GLY A 20 -9.16 -7.47 5.92
CA GLY A 20 -7.81 -7.28 6.43
C GLY A 20 -7.56 -5.86 6.90
N GLU A 21 -6.34 -5.66 7.39
CA GLU A 21 -5.84 -4.38 7.84
C GLU A 21 -4.36 -4.25 7.43
N TRP A 22 -3.96 -3.03 7.10
CA TRP A 22 -2.57 -2.69 6.84
C TRP A 22 -1.75 -2.71 8.14
N GLN A 23 -0.69 -3.51 8.14
CA GLN A 23 0.34 -3.55 9.16
C GLN A 23 1.61 -2.96 8.59
N ILE A 24 1.82 -1.67 8.82
CA ILE A 24 3.00 -0.95 8.35
C ILE A 24 3.88 -0.61 9.54
N THR A 25 5.17 -0.89 9.42
CA THR A 25 6.18 -0.49 10.42
C THR A 25 7.29 0.30 9.75
N TYR A 26 7.77 1.34 10.41
CA TYR A 26 8.90 2.17 10.00
C TYR A 26 10.03 2.00 11.01
N SER A 27 11.18 1.46 10.59
CA SER A 27 12.33 1.21 11.47
C SER A 27 11.99 0.44 12.78
N GLY A 28 10.94 -0.39 12.75
CA GLY A 28 10.44 -1.15 13.90
C GLY A 28 9.31 -0.48 14.68
N THR A 29 8.97 0.78 14.38
CA THR A 29 7.83 1.49 14.98
C THR A 29 6.57 1.26 14.14
N PRO A 30 5.45 0.80 14.72
CA PRO A 30 4.20 0.64 13.99
C PRO A 30 3.60 1.99 13.58
N LEU A 31 3.23 2.11 12.31
CA LEU A 31 2.52 3.27 11.77
C LEU A 31 1.02 3.05 11.89
N THR A 32 0.32 4.08 12.36
CA THR A 32 -1.13 4.06 12.48
C THR A 32 -1.71 4.83 11.30
N LEU A 33 -2.22 4.11 10.31
CA LEU A 33 -2.93 4.73 9.19
C LEU A 33 -4.30 5.26 9.65
N PRO A 34 -4.78 6.36 9.06
CA PRO A 34 -6.12 6.87 9.31
C PRO A 34 -7.19 5.91 8.74
N GLU A 35 -8.32 5.79 9.43
CA GLU A 35 -9.52 5.17 8.83
C GLU A 35 -10.05 6.13 7.75
N PRO A 36 -10.39 5.66 6.52
CA PRO A 36 -10.68 4.28 6.11
C PRO A 36 -9.55 3.61 5.29
N LEU A 37 -8.31 4.12 5.34
CA LEU A 37 -7.21 3.57 4.54
C LEU A 37 -6.68 2.27 5.14
N ARG A 38 -6.84 2.07 6.44
CA ARG A 38 -6.35 0.88 7.14
C ARG A 38 -6.98 -0.41 6.62
N ASP A 39 -8.27 -0.38 6.29
CA ASP A 39 -9.09 -1.52 5.88
C ASP A 39 -9.32 -1.60 4.36
N LYS A 40 -8.71 -0.71 3.59
CA LYS A 40 -8.85 -0.65 2.12
C LYS A 40 -7.55 -0.97 1.40
N ASP A 41 -7.67 -1.31 0.13
CA ASP A 41 -6.53 -1.38 -0.76
C ASP A 41 -5.85 -0.02 -0.87
N MET A 42 -4.55 -0.05 -1.16
CA MET A 42 -3.73 1.16 -1.16
C MET A 42 -3.70 1.82 -2.53
N GLY A 43 -4.38 1.29 -3.56
CA GLY A 43 -4.49 1.96 -4.87
C GLY A 43 -3.18 2.08 -5.66
N THR A 44 -2.16 1.29 -5.35
CA THR A 44 -0.85 1.36 -6.04
C THR A 44 -0.89 0.73 -7.43
N TYR A 45 0.01 1.08 -8.33
CA TYR A 45 0.03 0.49 -9.67
C TYR A 45 0.52 -0.95 -9.63
N GLY A 46 -0.30 -1.87 -10.11
CA GLY A 46 0.03 -3.28 -10.23
C GLY A 46 -0.94 -4.03 -11.14
N ILE A 47 -0.54 -5.21 -11.58
CA ILE A 47 -1.43 -6.15 -12.26
C ILE A 47 -1.99 -7.08 -11.19
N TYR A 48 -3.25 -6.87 -10.82
CA TYR A 48 -3.90 -7.58 -9.70
C TYR A 48 -4.73 -8.79 -10.15
N ASP A 49 -4.31 -9.41 -11.25
CA ASP A 49 -4.92 -10.60 -11.81
C ASP A 49 -4.09 -11.85 -11.45
N ILE A 50 -4.76 -12.85 -10.87
CA ILE A 50 -4.12 -14.09 -10.43
C ILE A 50 -3.93 -15.06 -11.61
N MET A 51 -4.76 -14.96 -12.64
CA MET A 51 -4.74 -15.83 -13.81
C MET A 51 -3.71 -15.37 -14.85
N ASP A 52 -3.56 -14.06 -15.04
CA ASP A 52 -2.67 -13.48 -16.03
C ASP A 52 -1.90 -12.25 -15.48
N PRO A 53 -0.81 -12.49 -14.72
CA PRO A 53 -0.08 -11.45 -14.00
C PRO A 53 0.74 -10.50 -14.91
N ASP A 54 0.88 -10.81 -16.20
CA ASP A 54 1.61 -9.98 -17.17
C ASP A 54 0.66 -9.14 -18.06
N ASN A 55 -0.65 -9.26 -17.86
CA ASN A 55 -1.63 -8.62 -18.70
C ASN A 55 -1.96 -7.20 -18.22
N GLU A 56 -1.37 -6.23 -18.89
CA GLU A 56 -1.56 -4.80 -18.61
C GLU A 56 -3.01 -4.33 -18.75
N LEU A 57 -3.92 -5.10 -19.37
CA LEU A 57 -5.36 -4.78 -19.38
C LEU A 57 -5.99 -4.86 -17.98
N PHE A 58 -5.37 -5.62 -17.07
CA PHE A 58 -5.77 -5.72 -15.67
C PHE A 58 -4.86 -4.89 -14.75
N ALA A 59 -4.02 -4.03 -15.31
CA ALA A 59 -3.28 -3.05 -14.53
C ALA A 59 -4.28 -2.05 -13.92
N ASP A 60 -4.20 -1.87 -12.61
CA ASP A 60 -5.08 -0.97 -11.86
C ASP A 60 -4.27 -0.15 -10.85
N GLY A 61 -4.82 0.98 -10.41
CA GLY A 61 -4.19 1.91 -9.48
C GLY A 61 -3.31 2.98 -10.14
N LEU A 62 -2.56 3.70 -9.31
CA LEU A 62 -1.75 4.85 -9.71
C LEU A 62 -0.26 4.55 -9.65
N LYS A 63 0.49 5.03 -10.64
CA LYS A 63 1.96 4.94 -10.67
C LYS A 63 2.56 5.72 -9.49
N GLU A 64 3.79 5.40 -9.12
CA GLU A 64 4.46 5.97 -7.94
C GLU A 64 4.29 7.50 -7.82
N ASP A 65 4.65 8.28 -8.83
CA ASP A 65 4.54 9.74 -8.76
C ASP A 65 3.08 10.23 -8.65
N ASP A 66 2.15 9.67 -9.43
CA ASP A 66 0.73 10.04 -9.39
C ASP A 66 0.07 9.65 -8.06
N TRP A 67 0.43 8.48 -7.54
CA TRP A 67 -0.05 7.96 -6.26
C TRP A 67 0.41 8.85 -5.12
N ILE A 68 1.69 9.21 -5.11
CA ILE A 68 2.26 10.10 -4.10
C ILE A 68 1.53 11.44 -4.10
N LEU A 69 1.32 12.05 -5.27
CA LEU A 69 0.61 13.33 -5.37
C LEU A 69 -0.83 13.24 -4.88
N ALA A 70 -1.55 12.16 -5.20
CA ALA A 70 -2.93 11.94 -4.79
C ALA A 70 -3.07 11.65 -3.28
N ASN A 71 -2.04 11.09 -2.65
CA ASN A 71 -2.07 10.61 -1.26
C ASN A 71 -1.22 11.45 -0.31
N LEU A 72 -0.55 12.49 -0.82
CA LEU A 72 0.41 13.30 -0.06
C LEU A 72 -0.21 13.94 1.19
N GLU A 73 -1.49 14.33 1.12
CA GLU A 73 -2.18 15.02 2.23
C GLU A 73 -2.21 14.17 3.50
N TRP A 74 -2.81 12.98 3.45
CA TRP A 74 -2.87 12.09 4.61
C TRP A 74 -1.51 11.45 4.92
N LEU A 75 -0.64 11.28 3.92
CA LEU A 75 0.67 10.69 4.12
C LEU A 75 1.59 11.65 4.88
N ALA A 76 1.49 12.95 4.61
CA ALA A 76 2.15 13.99 5.38
C ALA A 76 1.67 13.99 6.84
N ASP A 77 0.37 13.86 7.09
CA ASP A 77 -0.17 13.77 8.45
C ASP A 77 0.41 12.56 9.21
N VAL A 78 0.38 11.37 8.60
CA VAL A 78 0.99 10.15 9.19
C VAL A 78 2.47 10.34 9.47
N PHE A 79 3.21 10.96 8.56
CA PHE A 79 4.64 11.19 8.73
C PHE A 79 4.90 12.17 9.89
N VAL A 80 4.11 13.23 10.00
CA VAL A 80 4.20 14.20 11.10
C VAL A 80 3.86 13.54 12.43
N ASP A 81 2.76 12.78 12.50
CA ASP A 81 2.32 12.08 13.73
C ASP A 81 3.37 11.08 14.24
N HIS A 82 4.15 10.51 13.33
CA HIS A 82 5.19 9.53 13.63
C HIS A 82 6.62 10.10 13.62
N GLU A 83 6.79 11.42 13.58
CA GLU A 83 8.08 12.12 13.55
C GLU A 83 9.01 11.68 12.39
N ILE A 84 8.41 11.30 11.26
CA ILE A 84 9.11 10.89 10.04
C ILE A 84 9.31 12.13 9.16
N PRO A 85 10.54 12.39 8.67
CA PRO A 85 10.77 13.48 7.74
C PRO A 85 10.04 13.23 6.42
N ILE A 86 9.28 14.22 5.94
CA ILE A 86 8.58 14.17 4.66
C ILE A 86 9.60 14.42 3.53
N GLU A 87 10.39 13.39 3.24
CA GLU A 87 11.38 13.37 2.17
C GLU A 87 10.84 12.55 1.00
N GLU A 88 11.04 13.01 -0.24
CA GLU A 88 10.58 12.29 -1.43
C GLU A 88 11.08 10.83 -1.45
N SER A 89 12.32 10.60 -1.01
CA SER A 89 12.91 9.26 -0.88
C SER A 89 12.10 8.35 0.05
N LEU A 90 11.68 8.85 1.21
CA LEU A 90 10.90 8.09 2.19
C LEU A 90 9.47 7.86 1.73
N VAL A 91 8.89 8.83 1.03
CA VAL A 91 7.55 8.69 0.44
C VAL A 91 7.56 7.63 -0.68
N ARG A 92 8.59 7.63 -1.53
CA ARG A 92 8.80 6.57 -2.53
C ARG A 92 9.06 5.21 -1.86
N ASP A 93 9.87 5.17 -0.81
CA ASP A 93 10.09 3.95 -0.02
C ASP A 93 8.76 3.42 0.56
N PHE A 94 7.91 4.28 1.12
CA PHE A 94 6.59 3.89 1.60
C PHE A 94 5.77 3.25 0.47
N TYR A 95 5.67 3.91 -0.69
CA TYR A 95 4.95 3.39 -1.86
C TYR A 95 5.46 2.00 -2.28
N GLN A 96 6.79 1.84 -2.38
CA GLN A 96 7.39 0.57 -2.76
C GLN A 96 7.15 -0.54 -1.73
N ALA A 97 7.06 -0.18 -0.44
CA ALA A 97 6.72 -1.13 0.62
C ALA A 97 5.28 -1.59 0.48
N VAL A 98 4.31 -0.67 0.35
CA VAL A 98 2.89 -1.02 0.23
C VAL A 98 2.58 -1.76 -1.06
N ASN A 99 3.12 -1.31 -2.21
CA ASN A 99 2.85 -1.86 -3.53
C ASN A 99 3.13 -3.37 -3.61
N ARG A 100 4.24 -3.82 -3.01
CA ARG A 100 4.62 -5.25 -2.98
C ARG A 100 3.60 -6.17 -2.32
N THR A 101 2.75 -5.61 -1.47
CA THR A 101 1.75 -6.35 -0.68
C THR A 101 0.34 -5.81 -0.89
N ASP A 102 0.18 -4.89 -1.85
CA ASP A 102 -1.10 -4.31 -2.18
C ASP A 102 -1.98 -5.36 -2.85
N TRP A 103 -3.28 -5.14 -2.78
CA TRP A 103 -4.28 -6.09 -3.22
C TRP A 103 -5.44 -5.34 -3.86
N ARG A 104 -6.31 -6.06 -4.56
CA ARG A 104 -7.59 -5.52 -5.03
C ARG A 104 -8.72 -6.41 -4.61
N CYS A 105 -9.90 -5.82 -4.44
CA CYS A 105 -11.11 -6.58 -4.09
C CYS A 105 -11.41 -7.68 -5.12
N THR A 106 -11.07 -7.45 -6.39
CA THR A 106 -11.13 -8.46 -7.47
C THR A 106 -10.22 -9.67 -7.24
N SER A 107 -9.14 -9.52 -6.45
CA SER A 107 -8.25 -10.62 -6.05
C SER A 107 -8.83 -11.46 -4.91
N CYS A 108 -9.96 -11.07 -4.31
CA CYS A 108 -10.68 -11.92 -3.36
C CYS A 108 -11.38 -13.05 -4.15
N ALA A 109 -10.81 -14.26 -4.11
CA ALA A 109 -11.27 -15.45 -4.85
C ALA A 109 -12.72 -15.92 -4.55
N GLY A 110 -13.52 -15.12 -3.83
CA GLY A 110 -14.92 -15.38 -3.51
C GLY A 110 -15.87 -14.19 -3.74
N CYS A 111 -15.41 -13.06 -4.29
CA CYS A 111 -16.29 -11.94 -4.69
C CYS A 111 -16.67 -12.06 -6.17
N MET A 112 -17.52 -13.04 -6.49
CA MET A 112 -18.33 -13.08 -7.72
C MET A 112 -19.78 -12.73 -7.39
#